data_AF-A0A966TKD2-F1
#
_entry.id   AF-A0A966TKD2-F1
#
_cell.length_a   1.000
_cell.length_b   1.000
_cell.length_c   1.000
_cell.angle_alpha   90.00
_cell.angle_beta   90.00
_cell.angle_gamma   90.00
#
_symmetry.space_group_name_H-M   'P 1'
#
loop_
_entity.id
_entity.type
_entity.pdbx_description
1 polymer ?
#
loop_
_entity_poly.entity_id
_entity_poly.type
_entity_poly.pdbx_seq_one_letter_code
_entity_poly.pdbx_strand_id
1 'polypeptide(L)'
;MFLGLFAAAEANSTIRNLFAEVLCILSLSPKKHSFEVIKINRVEEFDMTQMTERLKAPNVNYITPLFKDDDPKEIFIPLNEFAYNISHAVKNTVVACYWIEWVLEFEAICKKRKENCFCVKRPFVIVDAKFSRDLVWIIWDALFYYVKERASPFLDKVMQSLFTLFCLHYTNACCKKRRYMLYFAVSLCTETVDHTVELVADKRKVELAINNINDIYRQIKKNEESPNTDYLFAGLEKQNAFAKSMEKMNIV
;
A
#
# COMPACT_ATOMS: atom_id res chain seq x y z
N MET A 1 2.07 -12.16 -3.40
CA MET A 1 1.16 -11.42 -4.33
C MET A 1 1.56 -11.66 -5.78
N PHE A 2 2.82 -11.46 -6.17
CA PHE A 2 3.30 -11.73 -7.53
C PHE A 2 3.12 -13.19 -8.00
N LEU A 3 3.39 -14.19 -7.16
CA LEU A 3 3.24 -15.61 -7.51
C LEU A 3 1.80 -16.02 -7.86
N GLY A 4 0.79 -15.49 -7.14
CA GLY A 4 -0.62 -15.82 -7.40
C GLY A 4 -1.16 -15.17 -8.68
N LEU A 5 -0.71 -13.96 -9.00
CA LEU A 5 -1.02 -13.28 -10.27
C LEU A 5 -0.31 -13.96 -11.45
N PHE A 6 0.91 -14.44 -11.26
CA PHE A 6 1.64 -15.19 -12.27
C PHE A 6 0.92 -16.50 -12.63
N ALA A 7 0.50 -17.28 -11.62
CA ALA A 7 -0.26 -18.51 -11.82
C ALA A 7 -1.61 -18.28 -12.54
N ALA A 8 -2.32 -17.20 -12.22
CA ALA A 8 -3.56 -16.83 -12.92
C ALA A 8 -3.31 -16.37 -14.38
N ALA A 9 -2.18 -15.71 -14.64
CA ALA A 9 -1.78 -15.28 -15.98
C ALA A 9 -1.29 -16.44 -16.87
N GLU A 10 -0.79 -17.53 -16.29
CA GLU A 10 -0.44 -18.73 -17.06
C GLU A 10 -1.67 -19.37 -17.71
N ALA A 11 -2.80 -19.41 -16.99
CA ALA A 11 -4.01 -20.11 -17.44
C ALA A 11 -4.88 -19.32 -18.43
N ASN A 12 -4.80 -17.99 -18.45
CA ASN A 12 -5.72 -17.15 -19.23
C ASN A 12 -4.98 -16.08 -20.06
N SER A 13 -5.13 -16.14 -21.38
CA SER A 13 -4.51 -15.21 -22.33
C SER A 13 -4.91 -13.74 -22.11
N THR A 14 -6.15 -13.49 -21.70
CA THR A 14 -6.63 -12.12 -21.43
C THR A 14 -5.93 -11.55 -20.21
N ILE A 15 -5.81 -12.33 -19.13
CA ILE A 15 -5.12 -11.92 -17.90
C ILE A 15 -3.63 -11.69 -18.18
N ARG A 16 -3.02 -12.56 -18.98
CA ARG A 16 -1.61 -12.43 -19.39
C ARG A 16 -1.35 -11.16 -20.18
N ASN A 17 -2.21 -10.84 -21.15
CA ASN A 17 -2.08 -9.62 -21.95
C ASN A 17 -2.25 -8.37 -21.08
N LEU A 18 -3.26 -8.34 -20.21
CA LEU A 18 -3.47 -7.24 -19.27
C LEU A 18 -2.27 -7.05 -18.33
N PHE A 19 -1.71 -8.14 -17.82
CA PHE A 19 -0.54 -8.09 -16.94
C PHE A 19 0.69 -7.55 -17.68
N ALA A 20 0.93 -8.01 -18.91
CA ALA A 20 2.00 -7.52 -19.76
C ALA A 20 1.87 -6.03 -20.05
N GLU A 21 0.65 -5.59 -20.37
CA GLU A 21 0.34 -4.18 -20.62
C GLU A 21 0.66 -3.33 -19.38
N VAL A 22 0.12 -3.70 -18.22
CA VAL A 22 0.38 -2.99 -16.96
C VAL A 22 1.86 -2.93 -16.63
N LEU A 23 2.59 -4.04 -16.76
CA LEU A 23 4.03 -4.08 -16.50
C LEU A 23 4.82 -3.20 -17.46
N CYS A 24 4.47 -3.18 -18.75
CA CYS A 24 5.14 -2.33 -19.72
C CYS A 24 4.88 -0.85 -19.45
N ILE A 25 3.63 -0.47 -19.18
CA ILE A 25 3.27 0.90 -18.81
C ILE A 25 4.05 1.32 -17.56
N LEU A 26 4.06 0.49 -16.52
CA LEU A 26 4.80 0.77 -15.30
C LEU A 26 6.31 0.83 -15.54
N SER A 27 6.88 0.03 -16.44
CA SER A 27 8.31 0.01 -16.73
C SER A 27 8.77 1.22 -17.53
N LEU A 28 7.95 1.67 -18.48
CA LEU A 28 8.20 2.81 -19.35
C LEU A 28 7.82 4.16 -18.71
N SER A 29 7.13 4.15 -17.56
CA SER A 29 6.74 5.37 -16.87
C SER A 29 7.96 6.15 -16.33
N PRO A 30 7.86 7.49 -16.26
CA PRO A 30 8.86 8.32 -15.59
C PRO A 30 9.07 7.84 -14.16
N LYS A 31 10.32 7.61 -13.77
CA LYS A 31 10.68 7.14 -12.43
C LYS A 31 10.89 8.32 -11.51
N LYS A 32 10.20 8.30 -10.37
CA LYS A 32 10.53 9.14 -9.22
C LYS A 32 11.37 8.34 -8.23
N HIS A 33 11.99 9.03 -7.29
CA HIS A 33 12.65 8.38 -6.17
C HIS A 33 11.65 7.48 -5.43
N SER A 34 12.10 6.27 -5.10
CA SER A 34 11.32 5.33 -4.31
C SER A 34 11.01 5.93 -2.94
N PHE A 35 9.80 5.67 -2.44
CA PHE A 35 9.53 5.91 -1.03
C PHE A 35 10.36 4.95 -0.18
N GLU A 36 11.03 5.49 0.83
CA GLU A 36 11.69 4.71 1.86
C GLU A 36 10.85 4.70 3.12
N VAL A 37 10.92 3.59 3.88
CA VAL A 37 10.24 3.51 5.16
C VAL A 37 10.91 4.46 6.16
N ILE A 38 10.16 5.46 6.61
CA ILE A 38 10.62 6.33 7.70
C ILE A 38 10.51 5.52 8.99
N LYS A 39 11.64 5.35 9.67
CA LYS A 39 11.72 4.64 10.96
C LYS A 39 11.64 5.66 12.09
N ILE A 40 10.71 5.43 13.02
CA ILE A 40 10.60 6.24 14.24
C ILE A 40 11.40 5.55 15.35
N ASN A 41 12.38 6.26 15.91
CA ASN A 41 13.09 5.81 17.11
C ASN A 41 12.20 6.07 18.34
N ARG A 42 11.61 5.01 18.90
CA ARG A 42 10.66 5.13 20.01
C ARG A 42 11.23 5.69 21.31
N VAL A 43 12.55 5.70 21.49
CA VAL A 43 13.19 6.22 22.71
C VAL A 43 13.35 7.73 22.62
N GLU A 44 13.79 8.21 21.47
CA GLU A 44 14.13 9.61 21.22
C GLU A 44 12.93 10.43 20.74
N GLU A 45 12.11 9.89 19.84
CA GLU A 45 11.06 10.64 19.14
C GLU A 45 9.79 10.87 19.99
N PHE A 46 9.71 10.25 21.16
CA PHE A 46 8.67 10.50 22.17
C PHE A 46 9.21 11.28 23.38
N ASP A 47 10.49 11.68 23.35
CA ASP A 47 11.04 12.65 24.29
C ASP A 47 10.60 14.06 23.89
N MET A 48 9.94 14.77 24.81
CA MET A 48 9.43 16.12 24.57
C MET A 48 10.54 17.11 24.15
N THR A 49 11.77 16.90 24.62
CA THR A 49 12.90 17.78 24.32
C THR A 49 13.30 17.69 22.85
N GLN A 50 13.34 16.49 22.28
CA GLN A 50 13.68 16.27 20.87
C GLN A 50 12.50 16.56 19.94
N MET A 51 11.27 16.32 20.40
CA MET A 51 10.08 16.59 19.59
C MET A 51 9.95 18.08 19.22
N THR A 52 10.39 18.97 20.11
CA THR A 52 10.28 20.44 19.92
C THR A 52 11.01 20.92 18.67
N GLU A 53 12.14 20.31 18.30
CA GLU A 53 12.90 20.69 17.10
C GLU A 53 12.15 20.39 15.80
N ARG A 54 11.26 19.40 15.83
CA ARG A 54 10.45 18.96 14.68
C ARG A 54 9.14 19.72 14.53
N LEU A 55 8.70 20.46 15.56
CA LEU A 55 7.51 21.30 15.50
C LEU A 55 7.81 22.56 14.69
N LYS A 56 7.16 22.71 13.52
CA LYS A 56 7.39 23.81 12.58
C LYS A 56 6.13 24.61 12.28
N ALA A 57 4.94 24.12 12.65
CA ALA A 57 3.69 24.82 12.38
C ALA A 57 3.62 26.12 13.19
N PRO A 58 3.30 27.26 12.57
CA PRO A 58 3.27 28.56 13.26
C PRO A 58 2.08 28.72 14.21
N ASN A 59 1.04 27.89 14.06
CA ASN A 59 -0.17 27.90 14.86
C ASN A 59 -0.89 26.54 14.73
N VAL A 60 -1.99 26.36 15.47
CA VAL A 60 -2.75 25.12 15.55
C VAL A 60 -3.96 25.03 14.63
N ASN A 61 -4.15 26.01 13.74
CA ASN A 61 -5.38 26.13 12.95
C ASN A 61 -5.46 25.12 11.80
N TYR A 62 -4.39 24.40 11.50
CA TYR A 62 -4.33 23.50 10.34
C TYR A 62 -5.15 22.22 10.56
N ILE A 63 -5.27 21.74 11.81
CA ILE A 63 -6.10 20.57 12.13
C ILE A 63 -7.46 20.92 12.73
N THR A 64 -7.64 22.15 13.23
CA THR A 64 -8.87 22.60 13.91
C THR A 64 -10.17 22.29 13.17
N PRO A 65 -10.27 22.45 11.82
CA PRO A 65 -11.52 22.14 11.11
C PRO A 65 -11.91 20.64 11.11
N LEU A 66 -10.98 19.76 11.48
CA LEU A 66 -11.08 18.30 11.31
C LEU A 66 -11.04 17.53 12.63
N PHE A 67 -10.47 18.17 13.67
CA PHE A 67 -10.33 17.59 14.98
C PHE A 67 -11.66 17.70 15.74
N LYS A 68 -12.13 16.59 16.30
CA LYS A 68 -13.40 16.53 17.05
C LYS A 68 -13.12 16.54 18.55
N ASP A 69 -14.09 17.01 19.34
CA ASP A 69 -13.93 17.20 20.79
C ASP A 69 -13.46 15.95 21.56
N ASP A 70 -13.94 14.78 21.13
CA ASP A 70 -13.63 13.48 21.74
C ASP A 70 -12.45 12.75 21.06
N ASP A 71 -11.71 13.39 20.16
CA ASP A 71 -10.45 12.84 19.65
C ASP A 71 -9.34 12.95 20.72
N PRO A 72 -8.37 12.01 20.78
CA PRO A 72 -7.33 12.02 21.81
C PRO A 72 -6.44 13.28 21.71
N LYS A 73 -6.37 14.08 22.78
CA LYS A 73 -5.68 15.37 22.75
C LYS A 73 -4.17 15.25 22.51
N GLU A 74 -3.58 14.10 22.84
CA GLU A 74 -2.16 13.79 22.69
C GLU A 74 -1.69 13.83 21.24
N ILE A 75 -2.58 13.53 20.28
CA ILE A 75 -2.26 13.55 18.84
C ILE A 75 -2.56 14.90 18.17
N PHE A 76 -3.11 15.86 18.91
CA PHE A 76 -3.53 17.15 18.34
C PHE A 76 -2.36 17.91 17.69
N ILE A 77 -1.24 18.04 18.42
CA ILE A 77 -0.04 18.72 17.92
C ILE A 77 0.61 17.95 16.75
N PRO A 78 0.88 16.64 16.85
CA PRO A 78 1.36 15.83 15.72
C PRO A 78 0.49 15.93 14.46
N LEU A 79 -0.84 15.92 14.60
CA LEU A 79 -1.73 16.03 13.46
C LEU A 79 -1.83 17.45 12.91
N ASN A 80 -1.65 18.47 13.75
CA ASN A 80 -1.50 19.85 13.27
C ASN A 80 -0.22 20.01 12.44
N GLU A 81 0.89 19.44 12.89
CA GLU A 81 2.12 19.42 12.11
C GLU A 81 1.96 18.64 10.79
N PHE A 82 1.29 17.50 10.83
CA PHE A 82 0.93 16.76 9.61
C PHE A 82 0.12 17.66 8.64
N ALA A 83 -0.96 18.26 9.12
CA ALA A 83 -1.85 19.14 8.35
C ALA A 83 -1.09 20.35 7.77
N TYR A 84 -0.22 20.98 8.57
CA TYR A 84 0.66 22.07 8.13
C TYR A 84 1.52 21.64 6.93
N ASN A 85 2.15 20.47 7.01
CA ASN A 85 3.05 19.99 5.96
C ASN A 85 2.32 19.58 4.67
N ILE A 86 1.05 19.17 4.72
CA ILE A 86 0.24 18.89 3.52
C ILE A 86 -0.57 20.10 3.03
N SER A 87 -0.55 21.21 3.76
CA SER A 87 -1.25 22.43 3.38
C SER A 87 -0.74 23.02 2.06
N HIS A 88 -1.58 23.82 1.41
CA HIS A 88 -1.23 24.47 0.15
C HIS A 88 0.02 25.36 0.23
N ALA A 89 0.32 25.91 1.42
CA ALA A 89 1.44 26.82 1.63
C ALA A 89 2.80 26.12 1.74
N VAL A 90 2.85 24.89 2.27
CA VAL A 90 4.12 24.22 2.65
C VAL A 90 4.47 23.08 1.71
N LYS A 91 3.53 22.15 1.50
CA LYS A 91 3.68 20.99 0.60
C LYS A 91 4.96 20.16 0.84
N ASN A 92 5.26 19.81 2.09
CA ASN A 92 6.43 19.00 2.45
C ASN A 92 6.06 17.52 2.64
N THR A 93 6.24 16.72 1.59
CA THR A 93 5.94 15.28 1.57
C THR A 93 6.68 14.49 2.65
N VAL A 94 7.98 14.73 2.81
CA VAL A 94 8.84 13.91 3.68
C VAL A 94 8.45 14.10 5.15
N VAL A 95 8.25 15.35 5.56
CA VAL A 95 7.87 15.67 6.95
C VAL A 95 6.43 15.24 7.24
N ALA A 96 5.51 15.38 6.26
CA ALA A 96 4.16 14.84 6.41
C ALA A 96 4.16 13.31 6.60
N CYS A 97 4.94 12.56 5.81
CA CYS A 97 5.08 11.12 5.97
C CYS A 97 5.69 10.72 7.32
N TYR A 98 6.62 11.52 7.84
CA TYR A 98 7.16 11.33 9.20
C TYR A 98 6.04 11.41 10.26
N TRP A 99 5.18 12.44 10.20
CA TRP A 99 4.10 12.59 11.19
C TRP A 99 3.04 11.48 11.09
N ILE A 100 2.81 10.92 9.90
CA ILE A 100 2.00 9.70 9.75
C ILE A 100 2.64 8.55 10.54
N GLU A 101 3.92 8.27 10.33
CA GLU A 101 4.60 7.18 11.05
C GLU A 101 4.63 7.42 12.55
N TRP A 102 4.82 8.67 12.99
CA TRP A 102 4.76 9.04 14.40
C TRP A 102 3.41 8.68 15.02
N VAL A 103 2.30 9.07 14.37
CA VAL A 103 0.94 8.77 14.86
C VAL A 103 0.66 7.27 14.88
N LEU A 104 1.09 6.53 13.85
CA LEU A 104 0.93 5.07 13.80
C LEU A 104 1.74 4.35 14.89
N GLU A 105 2.93 4.83 15.21
CA GLU A 105 3.76 4.28 16.29
C GLU A 105 3.23 4.66 17.67
N PHE A 106 2.73 5.88 17.85
CA PHE A 106 2.05 6.31 19.07
C PHE A 106 0.85 5.39 19.38
N GLU A 107 -0.03 5.18 18.41
CA GLU A 107 -1.18 4.28 18.56
C GLU A 107 -0.73 2.85 18.94
N ALA A 108 0.35 2.35 18.32
CA ALA A 108 0.89 1.03 18.63
C ALA A 108 1.44 0.94 20.06
N ILE A 109 2.03 2.02 20.59
CA ILE A 109 2.52 2.10 21.97
C ILE A 109 1.33 2.08 22.94
N CYS A 110 0.30 2.91 22.73
CA CYS A 110 -0.90 2.92 23.57
C CYS A 110 -1.59 1.54 23.59
N LYS A 111 -1.73 0.90 22.41
CA LYS A 111 -2.28 -0.47 22.31
C LYS A 111 -1.46 -1.49 23.12
N LYS A 112 -0.13 -1.38 23.11
CA LYS A 112 0.75 -2.24 23.92
C LYS A 112 0.60 -1.98 25.42
N ARG A 113 0.37 -0.72 25.81
CA ARG A 113 0.16 -0.29 27.21
C ARG A 113 -1.28 -0.48 27.71
N LYS A 114 -2.21 -0.89 26.83
CA LYS A 114 -3.66 -0.98 27.11
C LYS A 114 -4.28 0.38 27.50
N GLU A 115 -3.72 1.46 26.98
CA GLU A 115 -4.26 2.81 27.14
C GLU A 115 -5.34 3.06 26.08
N ASN A 116 -6.39 3.79 26.46
CA ASN A 116 -7.45 4.17 25.53
C ASN A 116 -6.92 5.23 24.55
N CYS A 117 -6.80 4.85 23.27
CA CYS A 117 -6.34 5.74 22.21
C CYS A 117 -7.19 5.49 20.96
N PHE A 118 -8.32 6.20 20.87
CA PHE A 118 -9.34 5.98 19.85
C PHE A 118 -9.92 7.31 19.39
N CYS A 119 -9.97 7.53 18.08
CA CYS A 119 -10.64 8.71 17.53
C CYS A 119 -12.16 8.56 17.57
N VAL A 120 -12.86 9.67 17.35
CA VAL A 120 -14.29 9.67 17.04
C VAL A 120 -14.49 9.01 15.67
N LYS A 121 -15.59 8.25 15.54
CA LYS A 121 -15.93 7.61 14.25
C LYS A 121 -16.09 8.67 13.15
N ARG A 122 -15.52 8.38 11.99
CA ARG A 122 -15.64 9.22 10.79
C ARG A 122 -16.73 8.65 9.87
N PRO A 123 -17.71 9.44 9.42
CA PRO A 123 -18.84 8.92 8.63
C PRO A 123 -18.45 8.23 7.32
N PHE A 124 -17.33 8.64 6.72
CA PHE A 124 -16.82 8.06 5.47
C PHE A 124 -16.12 6.71 5.68
N VAL A 125 -15.92 6.26 6.92
CA VAL A 125 -15.22 5.01 7.25
C VAL A 125 -16.21 3.86 7.37
N ILE A 126 -16.18 2.97 6.37
CA ILE A 126 -17.03 1.77 6.30
C ILE A 126 -16.14 0.54 6.48
N VAL A 127 -15.78 0.25 7.72
CA VAL A 127 -15.02 -0.95 8.13
C VAL A 127 -15.69 -1.60 9.35
N ASP A 128 -15.22 -2.78 9.75
CA ASP A 128 -15.67 -3.44 10.99
C ASP A 128 -15.64 -2.45 12.18
N ALA A 129 -16.71 -2.43 12.96
CA ALA A 129 -16.91 -1.48 14.05
C ALA A 129 -15.73 -1.43 15.03
N LYS A 130 -15.03 -2.55 15.26
CA LYS A 130 -13.86 -2.60 16.16
C LYS A 130 -12.64 -1.83 15.64
N PHE A 131 -12.60 -1.54 14.34
CA PHE A 131 -11.53 -0.79 13.67
C PHE A 131 -11.93 0.64 13.32
N SER A 132 -13.21 0.99 13.45
CA SER A 132 -13.77 2.30 13.04
C SER A 132 -13.27 3.51 13.83
N ARG A 133 -12.42 3.30 14.84
CA ARG A 133 -11.88 4.33 15.73
C ARG A 133 -10.35 4.38 15.77
N ASP A 134 -9.67 3.75 14.81
CA ASP A 134 -8.21 3.87 14.66
C ASP A 134 -7.81 5.29 14.26
N LEU A 135 -6.66 5.77 14.77
CA LEU A 135 -6.20 7.16 14.57
C LEU A 135 -5.91 7.52 13.10
N VAL A 136 -5.64 6.51 12.26
CA VAL A 136 -5.43 6.69 10.82
C VAL A 136 -6.62 7.35 10.13
N TRP A 137 -7.82 7.28 10.71
CA TRP A 137 -8.99 7.93 10.13
C TRP A 137 -8.93 9.46 10.20
N ILE A 138 -8.23 10.03 11.18
CA ILE A 138 -8.02 11.48 11.23
C ILE A 138 -6.99 11.90 10.16
N ILE A 139 -5.98 11.06 9.90
CA ILE A 139 -5.02 11.27 8.80
C ILE A 139 -5.77 11.29 7.46
N TRP A 140 -6.67 10.33 7.23
CA TRP A 140 -7.50 10.31 6.01
C TRP A 140 -8.44 11.51 5.92
N ASP A 141 -9.03 11.95 7.02
CA ASP A 141 -9.89 13.15 7.05
C ASP A 141 -9.12 14.39 6.59
N ALA A 142 -7.89 14.55 7.11
CA ALA A 142 -6.98 15.63 6.69
C ALA A 142 -6.54 15.50 5.22
N LEU A 143 -6.21 14.30 4.74
CA LEU A 143 -5.89 14.08 3.33
C LEU A 143 -7.07 14.46 2.42
N PHE A 144 -8.30 14.09 2.77
CA PHE A 144 -9.49 14.47 2.02
C PHE A 144 -9.78 15.98 2.06
N TYR A 145 -9.51 16.64 3.17
CA TYR A 145 -9.68 18.09 3.28
C TYR A 145 -8.70 18.82 2.36
N TYR A 146 -7.41 18.54 2.48
CA TYR A 146 -6.37 19.27 1.75
C TYR A 146 -6.29 18.89 0.26
N VAL A 147 -6.70 17.68 -0.14
CA VAL A 147 -6.81 17.36 -1.58
C VAL A 147 -7.96 18.14 -2.22
N LYS A 148 -9.08 18.36 -1.52
CA LYS A 148 -10.20 19.15 -2.04
C LYS A 148 -9.83 20.61 -2.27
N GLU A 149 -8.96 21.17 -1.44
CA GLU A 149 -8.45 22.54 -1.64
C GLU A 149 -7.65 22.69 -2.96
N ARG A 150 -7.17 21.59 -3.54
CA ARG A 150 -6.51 21.60 -4.86
C ARG A 150 -7.48 21.83 -6.02
N ALA A 151 -8.79 21.82 -5.76
CA ALA A 151 -9.85 22.05 -6.74
C ALA A 151 -9.69 21.18 -8.02
N SER A 152 -9.24 19.93 -7.85
CA SER A 152 -9.00 18.99 -8.95
C SER A 152 -9.89 17.75 -8.79
N PRO A 153 -10.96 17.61 -9.61
CA PRO A 153 -11.82 16.42 -9.58
C PRO A 153 -11.05 15.12 -9.86
N PHE A 154 -9.95 15.22 -10.61
CA PHE A 154 -9.05 14.10 -10.84
C PHE A 154 -8.38 13.65 -9.54
N LEU A 155 -7.75 14.57 -8.79
CA LEU A 155 -7.08 14.23 -7.52
C LEU A 155 -8.08 13.68 -6.50
N ASP A 156 -9.28 14.27 -6.42
CA ASP A 156 -10.35 13.79 -5.54
C ASP A 156 -10.73 12.33 -5.86
N LYS A 157 -10.89 12.01 -7.15
CA LYS A 157 -11.22 10.66 -7.60
C LYS A 157 -10.10 9.66 -7.31
N VAL A 158 -8.84 10.06 -7.50
CA VAL A 158 -7.68 9.21 -7.18
C VAL A 158 -7.60 8.97 -5.67
N MET A 159 -7.77 10.01 -4.85
CA MET A 159 -7.77 9.90 -3.39
C MET A 159 -8.87 8.96 -2.88
N GLN A 160 -10.09 9.09 -3.41
CA GLN A 160 -11.21 8.21 -3.05
C GLN A 160 -10.96 6.74 -3.44
N SER A 161 -10.37 6.53 -4.61
CA SER A 161 -10.02 5.19 -5.09
C SER A 161 -8.94 4.55 -4.21
N LEU A 162 -7.92 5.34 -3.85
CA LEU A 162 -6.84 4.94 -2.95
C LEU A 162 -7.35 4.60 -1.55
N PHE A 163 -8.25 5.42 -1.00
CA PHE A 163 -8.92 5.14 0.28
C PHE A 163 -9.70 3.83 0.24
N THR A 164 -10.45 3.58 -0.83
CA THR A 164 -11.21 2.34 -1.02
C THR A 164 -10.28 1.11 -0.99
N LEU A 165 -9.15 1.18 -1.71
CA LEU A 165 -8.11 0.14 -1.66
C LEU A 165 -7.50 -0.01 -0.27
N PHE A 166 -7.30 1.10 0.45
CA PHE A 166 -6.79 1.10 1.82
C PHE A 166 -7.77 0.45 2.81
N CYS A 167 -9.09 0.56 2.60
CA CYS A 167 -10.11 -0.04 3.46
C CYS A 167 -10.40 -1.51 3.14
N LEU A 168 -10.00 -2.02 1.98
CA LEU A 168 -10.29 -3.40 1.55
C LEU A 168 -9.76 -4.42 2.56
N HIS A 169 -10.64 -5.22 3.18
CA HIS A 169 -10.30 -6.17 4.25
C HIS A 169 -9.43 -5.54 5.36
N TYR A 170 -9.79 -4.33 5.81
CA TYR A 170 -9.01 -3.59 6.78
C TYR A 170 -8.89 -4.31 8.13
N THR A 171 -7.69 -4.26 8.70
CA THR A 171 -7.33 -4.62 10.08
C THR A 171 -6.29 -3.62 10.59
N ASN A 172 -6.02 -3.55 11.90
CA ASN A 172 -4.99 -2.62 12.42
C ASN A 172 -3.61 -2.81 11.76
N ALA A 173 -3.25 -4.04 11.37
CA ALA A 173 -1.98 -4.32 10.69
C ALA A 173 -1.90 -3.69 9.28
N CYS A 174 -3.04 -3.35 8.68
CA CYS A 174 -3.09 -2.74 7.35
C CYS A 174 -2.40 -1.39 7.31
N CYS A 175 -2.46 -0.57 8.37
CA CYS A 175 -1.76 0.73 8.41
C CYS A 175 -0.28 0.60 8.06
N LYS A 176 0.43 -0.32 8.73
CA LYS A 176 1.86 -0.55 8.50
C LYS A 176 2.15 -1.25 7.17
N LYS A 177 1.29 -2.20 6.76
CA LYS A 177 1.44 -2.93 5.49
C LYS A 177 1.15 -2.06 4.27
N ARG A 178 0.30 -1.05 4.42
CA ARG A 178 -0.17 -0.16 3.36
C ARG A 178 0.36 1.26 3.49
N ARG A 179 1.45 1.47 4.25
CA ARG A 179 2.07 2.80 4.45
C ARG A 179 2.35 3.54 3.14
N TYR A 180 2.76 2.83 2.09
CA TYR A 180 3.04 3.46 0.79
C TYR A 180 1.78 3.99 0.11
N MET A 181 0.59 3.47 0.44
CA MET A 181 -0.67 4.09 0.03
C MET A 181 -0.89 5.41 0.76
N LEU A 182 -0.54 5.50 2.05
CA LEU A 182 -0.59 6.76 2.80
C LEU A 182 0.42 7.78 2.26
N TYR A 183 1.65 7.34 1.94
CA TYR A 183 2.66 8.24 1.37
C TYR A 183 2.27 8.72 -0.03
N PHE A 184 1.68 7.84 -0.83
CA PHE A 184 1.12 8.24 -2.11
C PHE A 184 -0.02 9.24 -1.92
N ALA A 185 -0.91 9.05 -0.95
CA ALA A 185 -1.96 10.01 -0.62
C ALA A 185 -1.37 11.39 -0.25
N VAL A 186 -0.31 11.42 0.57
CA VAL A 186 0.41 12.67 0.87
C VAL A 186 0.93 13.33 -0.40
N SER A 187 1.55 12.56 -1.31
CA SER A 187 2.07 13.10 -2.57
C SER A 187 0.97 13.73 -3.45
N LEU A 188 -0.28 13.24 -3.37
CA LEU A 188 -1.40 13.86 -4.09
C LEU A 188 -1.75 15.26 -3.55
N CYS A 189 -1.52 15.51 -2.26
CA CYS A 189 -1.73 16.83 -1.66
C CYS A 189 -0.55 17.79 -1.94
N THR A 190 0.67 17.27 -1.88
CA THR A 190 1.89 18.09 -1.88
C THR A 190 2.47 18.31 -3.27
N GLU A 191 2.43 17.32 -4.15
CA GLU A 191 3.09 17.39 -5.45
C GLU A 191 2.21 18.05 -6.52
N THR A 192 2.85 18.52 -7.58
CA THR A 192 2.17 18.94 -8.81
C THR A 192 2.12 17.75 -9.76
N VAL A 193 0.92 17.44 -10.26
CA VAL A 193 0.74 16.42 -11.29
C VAL A 193 0.72 17.13 -12.64
N ASP A 194 1.63 16.73 -13.54
CA ASP A 194 1.59 17.18 -14.92
C ASP A 194 0.54 16.35 -15.68
N HIS A 195 -0.53 17.03 -16.12
CA HIS A 195 -1.63 16.42 -16.85
C HIS A 195 -1.36 16.25 -18.36
N THR A 196 -0.22 16.77 -18.84
CA THR A 196 0.17 16.67 -20.26
C THR A 196 0.96 15.40 -20.57
N VAL A 197 1.44 14.70 -19.54
CA VAL A 197 2.18 13.45 -19.70
C VAL A 197 1.22 12.35 -20.14
N GLU A 198 1.45 11.80 -21.33
CA GLU A 198 0.71 10.64 -21.80
C GLU A 198 0.98 9.42 -20.90
N LEU A 199 -0.08 8.65 -20.63
CA LEU A 199 0.02 7.41 -19.87
C LEU A 199 0.95 6.39 -20.55
N VAL A 200 0.97 6.38 -21.88
CA VAL A 200 1.76 5.46 -22.70
C VAL A 200 2.46 6.24 -23.81
N ALA A 201 3.68 6.70 -23.52
CA ALA A 201 4.48 7.44 -24.49
C ALA A 201 4.94 6.57 -25.69
N ASP A 202 5.19 5.26 -25.48
CA ASP A 202 5.64 4.33 -26.52
C ASP A 202 4.68 3.15 -26.67
N LYS A 203 3.55 3.40 -27.34
CA LYS A 203 2.50 2.40 -27.60
C LYS A 203 3.03 1.18 -28.35
N ARG A 204 3.98 1.38 -29.26
CA ARG A 204 4.58 0.31 -30.06
C ARG A 204 5.34 -0.70 -29.19
N LYS A 205 6.08 -0.24 -28.19
CA LYS A 205 6.76 -1.14 -27.23
C LYS A 205 5.76 -1.96 -26.43
N VAL A 206 4.65 -1.35 -26.00
CA VAL A 206 3.59 -2.05 -25.27
C VAL A 206 2.94 -3.13 -26.14
N GLU A 207 2.55 -2.78 -27.37
CA GLU A 207 1.99 -3.73 -28.35
C GLU A 207 2.94 -4.89 -28.63
N LEU A 208 4.22 -4.60 -28.83
CA LEU A 208 5.23 -5.62 -29.08
C LEU A 208 5.36 -6.59 -27.88
N ALA A 209 5.33 -6.07 -26.66
CA ALA A 209 5.41 -6.90 -25.45
C ALA A 209 4.17 -7.78 -25.27
N ILE A 210 2.97 -7.25 -25.54
CA ILE A 210 1.72 -8.02 -25.50
C ILE A 210 1.74 -9.13 -26.55
N ASN A 211 2.11 -8.81 -27.79
CA ASN A 211 2.14 -9.80 -28.88
C ASN A 211 3.14 -10.94 -28.63
N ASN A 212 4.26 -10.64 -27.97
CA ASN A 212 5.30 -11.63 -27.68
C ASN A 212 5.19 -12.25 -26.27
N ILE A 213 4.13 -11.96 -25.51
CA ILE A 213 4.04 -12.37 -24.10
C ILE A 213 4.11 -13.89 -23.93
N ASN A 214 3.56 -14.65 -24.87
CA ASN A 214 3.60 -16.12 -24.83
C ASN A 214 5.04 -16.64 -24.92
N ASP A 215 5.86 -16.04 -25.77
CA ASP A 215 7.25 -16.43 -25.93
C ASP A 215 8.09 -15.99 -24.71
N ILE A 216 7.80 -14.82 -24.13
CA ILE A 216 8.40 -14.36 -22.87
C ILE A 216 8.12 -15.37 -21.74
N TYR A 217 6.86 -15.78 -21.56
CA TYR A 217 6.50 -16.79 -20.56
C TYR A 217 7.17 -18.14 -20.84
N ARG A 218 7.24 -18.56 -22.11
CA ARG A 218 7.96 -19.79 -22.51
C ARG A 218 9.44 -19.73 -22.15
N GLN A 219 10.07 -18.56 -22.26
CA GLN A 219 11.47 -18.36 -21.87
C GLN A 219 11.65 -18.40 -20.35
N ILE A 220 10.77 -17.73 -19.59
CA ILE A 220 10.81 -17.73 -18.11
C ILE A 220 10.65 -19.15 -17.57
N LYS A 221 9.72 -19.94 -18.14
CA LYS A 221 9.43 -21.31 -17.72
C LYS A 221 10.61 -22.28 -17.87
N LYS A 222 11.51 -22.04 -18.83
CA LYS A 222 12.73 -22.86 -18.97
C LYS A 222 13.68 -22.72 -17.77
N ASN A 223 13.59 -21.61 -17.06
CA ASN A 223 14.42 -21.29 -15.90
C ASN A 223 13.64 -21.40 -14.59
N GLU A 224 12.43 -21.96 -14.61
CA GLU A 224 11.62 -22.17 -13.42
C GLU A 224 12.18 -23.36 -12.63
N GLU A 225 12.71 -23.10 -11.44
CA GLU A 225 13.06 -24.15 -10.49
C GLU A 225 11.78 -24.64 -9.80
N SER A 226 11.29 -25.81 -10.18
CA SER A 226 10.18 -26.44 -9.48
C SER A 226 10.58 -26.76 -8.03
N PRO A 227 9.69 -26.59 -7.03
CA PRO A 227 9.97 -27.09 -5.70
C PRO A 227 10.31 -28.57 -5.81
N ASN A 228 11.40 -28.99 -5.16
CA ASN A 228 11.99 -30.32 -5.27
C ASN A 228 11.05 -31.38 -4.66
N THR A 229 9.89 -31.63 -5.28
CA THR A 229 8.84 -32.56 -4.84
C THR A 229 9.04 -33.97 -5.36
N ASP A 230 10.16 -34.24 -6.02
CA ASP A 230 10.50 -35.56 -6.56
C ASP A 230 10.48 -36.64 -5.47
N TYR A 231 10.77 -36.26 -4.21
CA TYR A 231 10.65 -37.15 -3.05
C TYR A 231 9.21 -37.60 -2.73
N LEU A 232 8.17 -36.81 -3.09
CA LEU A 232 6.77 -37.20 -2.90
C LEU A 232 6.36 -38.33 -3.86
N PHE A 233 7.07 -38.48 -4.97
CA PHE A 233 6.84 -39.52 -5.97
C PHE A 233 7.85 -40.68 -5.90
N ALA A 234 8.89 -40.54 -5.06
CA ALA A 234 9.88 -41.57 -4.80
C ALA A 234 9.25 -42.77 -4.04
N GLY A 235 8.70 -43.73 -4.79
CA GLY A 235 8.10 -44.96 -4.25
C GLY A 235 6.82 -45.40 -4.98
N LEU A 236 6.11 -44.46 -5.61
CA LEU A 236 4.94 -44.74 -6.45
C LEU A 236 5.32 -45.53 -7.71
N GLU A 237 6.51 -45.28 -8.26
CA GLU A 237 7.03 -46.07 -9.39
C GLU A 237 7.32 -47.52 -9.01
N LYS A 238 7.85 -47.77 -7.79
CA LYS A 238 8.08 -49.14 -7.28
C LYS A 238 6.77 -49.86 -6.99
N GLN A 239 5.77 -49.18 -6.44
CA GLN A 239 4.43 -49.76 -6.23
C GLN A 239 3.74 -50.10 -7.55
N ASN A 240 3.80 -49.22 -8.55
CA ASN A 240 3.24 -49.49 -9.88
C ASN A 240 3.97 -50.61 -10.62
N ALA A 241 5.30 -50.70 -10.50
CA ALA A 241 6.09 -51.79 -11.07
C ALA A 241 5.78 -53.13 -10.38
N PHE A 242 5.63 -53.15 -9.05
CA PHE A 242 5.25 -54.33 -8.28
C PHE A 242 3.82 -54.79 -8.61
N ALA A 243 2.86 -53.86 -8.68
CA ALA A 243 1.48 -54.16 -9.06
C ALA A 243 1.38 -54.77 -10.46
N LYS A 244 2.08 -54.20 -11.45
CA LYS A 244 2.18 -54.77 -12.81
C LYS A 244 2.85 -56.15 -12.83
N SER A 245 3.79 -56.42 -11.93
CA SER A 245 4.44 -57.73 -11.83
C SER A 245 3.53 -58.78 -11.19
N MET A 246 2.69 -58.38 -10.22
CA MET A 246 1.68 -59.28 -9.63
C MET A 246 0.54 -59.60 -10.59
N GLU A 247 0.06 -58.63 -11.39
CA GLU A 247 -0.94 -58.90 -12.43
C GLU A 247 -0.46 -59.95 -13.43
N LYS A 248 0.84 -59.93 -13.78
CA LYS A 248 1.43 -60.93 -14.69
C LYS A 248 1.55 -62.33 -14.07
N MET A 249 1.64 -62.44 -12.74
CA MET A 249 1.68 -63.73 -12.04
C MET A 249 0.29 -64.35 -11.84
N ASN A 250 -0.77 -63.54 -11.82
CA ASN A 250 -2.16 -64.02 -11.71
C ASN A 250 -2.76 -64.54 -13.05
N ILE A 251 -1.96 -64.60 -14.13
CA ILE A 251 -2.38 -65.09 -15.46
C ILE A 251 -1.83 -66.52 -15.74
N VAL A 252 -1.32 -67.23 -14.72
CA VAL A 252 -0.89 -68.64 -14.82
C VAL A 252 -1.78 -69.54 -13.97
#